data_AF-A0A970ZL98-F1
#
_entry.id   AF-A0A970ZL98-F1
#
_cell.length_a   1.000
_cell.length_b   1.000
_cell.length_c   1.000
_cell.angle_alpha   90.00
_cell.angle_beta   90.00
_cell.angle_gamma   90.00
#
_symmetry.space_group_name_H-M   'P 1'
#
loop_
_entity.id
_entity.type
_entity.pdbx_description
1 polymer ?
#
loop_
_entity_poly.entity_id
_entity_poly.type
_entity_poly.pdbx_seq_one_letter_code
_entity_poly.pdbx_strand_id
1 'polypeptide(L)' 'MDKPCLSNKDEYPDDEVLSRHLGEVKCTWDSFLAFLTEDHPSFSTEWRYYNDGKSWLCKVTHKKKTVC' A
#
# COMPACT_ATOMS: atom_id res chain seq x y z
N MET A 1 -15.11 -15.36 -4.52
CA MET A 1 -14.37 -14.50 -3.58
C MET A 1 -13.03 -14.24 -4.23
N ASP A 2 -12.77 -13.00 -4.64
CA ASP A 2 -11.49 -12.60 -5.21
C ASP A 2 -10.36 -12.91 -4.24
N LYS A 3 -9.32 -13.59 -4.72
CA LYS A 3 -8.12 -13.86 -3.92
C LYS A 3 -7.46 -12.52 -3.61
N PRO A 4 -7.09 -12.25 -2.35
CA PRO A 4 -6.35 -11.02 -2.05
C PRO A 4 -5.01 -11.03 -2.79
N CYS A 5 -4.73 -9.97 -3.55
CA CYS A 5 -3.51 -9.89 -4.36
C CYS A 5 -2.24 -10.02 -3.49
N LEU A 6 -2.21 -9.39 -2.30
CA LEU A 6 -1.06 -9.38 -1.40
C LEU A 6 -1.24 -10.35 -0.21
N SER A 7 -1.36 -11.65 -0.49
CA SER A 7 -1.63 -12.64 0.55
C SER A 7 -0.38 -13.21 1.24
N ASN A 8 0.81 -12.97 0.70
CA ASN A 8 2.04 -13.60 1.14
C ASN A 8 2.70 -12.81 2.29
N LYS A 9 2.66 -13.33 3.51
CA LYS A 9 3.19 -12.64 4.71
C LYS A 9 4.70 -12.42 4.66
N ASP A 10 5.44 -13.34 4.05
CA ASP A 10 6.91 -13.31 4.00
C ASP A 10 7.43 -12.43 2.86
N GLU A 11 6.54 -11.99 1.96
CA GLU A 11 6.85 -11.10 0.87
C GLU A 11 6.35 -9.69 1.21
N TYR A 12 7.28 -8.77 1.44
CA TYR A 12 6.93 -7.38 1.69
C TYR A 12 6.38 -6.76 0.40
N PRO A 13 5.31 -5.95 0.45
CA PRO A 13 4.74 -5.28 -0.72
C PRO A 13 5.62 -4.09 -1.17
N ASP A 14 6.81 -4.42 -1.64
CA ASP A 14 7.72 -3.49 -2.31
C ASP A 14 7.26 -3.16 -3.73
N ASP A 15 7.97 -2.25 -4.38
CA ASP A 15 7.63 -1.76 -5.71
C ASP A 15 7.51 -2.88 -6.76
N GLU A 16 8.37 -3.91 -6.69
CA GLU A 16 8.37 -5.03 -7.64
C GLU A 16 7.13 -5.91 -7.43
N VAL A 17 6.83 -6.23 -6.18
CA VAL A 17 5.65 -7.02 -5.79
C VAL A 17 4.36 -6.29 -6.16
N LEU A 18 4.31 -4.99 -5.88
CA LEU A 18 3.20 -4.13 -6.27
C LEU A 18 3.07 -4.06 -7.78
N SER A 19 4.16 -3.88 -8.52
CA SER A 19 4.14 -3.86 -9.99
C SER A 19 3.60 -5.15 -10.59
N ARG A 20 3.97 -6.31 -10.04
CA ARG A 20 3.44 -7.62 -10.48
C ARG A 20 1.94 -7.77 -10.26
N HIS A 21 1.41 -7.24 -9.16
CA HIS A 21 -0.02 -7.37 -8.82
C HIS A 21 -0.90 -6.26 -9.41
N LEU A 22 -0.41 -5.03 -9.43
CA LEU A 22 -1.13 -3.85 -9.95
C LEU A 22 -0.96 -3.70 -11.47
N GLY A 23 0.13 -4.18 -12.06
CA GLY A 23 0.38 -4.06 -13.50
C GLY A 23 0.24 -2.63 -13.98
N GLU A 24 -0.69 -2.39 -14.92
CA GLU A 24 -0.94 -1.07 -15.52
C GLU A 24 -1.40 -0.02 -14.50
N VAL A 25 -2.13 -0.41 -13.44
CA VAL A 25 -2.59 0.54 -12.41
C VAL A 25 -1.47 0.95 -11.44
N LYS A 26 -0.27 0.35 -11.54
CA LYS A 26 0.89 0.77 -10.74
C LYS A 26 1.29 2.22 -11.02
N CYS A 27 1.14 2.70 -12.25
CA CYS A 27 1.43 4.10 -12.59
C CYS A 27 0.54 5.08 -11.80
N THR A 28 -0.75 4.77 -11.64
CA THR A 28 -1.67 5.56 -10.82
C THR A 28 -1.31 5.49 -9.34
N TRP A 29 -0.93 4.31 -8.85
CA TRP A 29 -0.48 4.13 -7.46
C TRP A 29 0.79 4.93 -7.16
N ASP A 30 1.75 4.93 -8.08
CA ASP A 30 2.99 5.69 -7.97
C ASP A 30 2.71 7.20 -7.92
N SER A 31 1.86 7.67 -8.83
CA SER A 31 1.40 9.07 -8.86
C SER A 31 0.71 9.48 -7.56
N PHE A 32 -0.07 8.58 -6.96
CA PHE A 32 -0.73 8.81 -5.66
C PHE A 32 0.28 8.89 -4.51
N LEU A 33 1.27 7.99 -4.47
CA LEU A 33 2.34 8.04 -3.47
C LEU A 33 3.20 9.30 -3.62
N ALA A 34 3.56 9.66 -4.85
CA ALA A 34 4.29 10.89 -5.16
C ALA A 34 3.50 12.11 -4.68
N PHE A 35 2.19 12.19 -5.02
CA PHE A 35 1.30 13.23 -4.55
C PHE A 35 1.25 13.31 -3.01
N LEU A 36 1.10 12.17 -2.32
CA LEU A 36 1.12 12.14 -0.86
C LEU A 36 2.45 12.63 -0.28
N THR A 37 3.57 12.30 -0.91
CA THR A 37 4.90 12.62 -0.39
C THR A 37 5.29 14.08 -0.68
N GLU A 38 4.94 14.59 -1.86
CA GLU A 38 5.24 15.97 -2.30
C GLU A 38 4.25 16.99 -1.73
N ASP A 39 2.94 16.77 -1.87
CA ASP A 39 1.92 17.72 -1.43
C ASP A 39 1.67 17.64 0.08
N HIS A 40 1.90 16.46 0.66
CA HIS A 40 1.55 16.19 2.04
C HIS A 40 2.64 15.45 2.83
N PRO A 41 3.82 16.06 3.07
CA PRO A 41 4.93 15.43 3.82
C PRO A 41 4.58 15.05 5.27
N SER A 42 3.43 15.49 5.78
CA SER A 42 2.88 15.07 7.08
C SER A 42 2.21 13.69 7.06
N PHE A 43 2.06 13.09 5.87
CA PHE A 43 1.48 11.77 5.69
C PHE A 43 2.59 10.73 5.71
N SER A 44 2.32 9.63 6.38
CA SER A 44 3.23 8.49 6.49
C SER A 44 2.50 7.24 6.05
N THR A 45 3.10 6.53 5.11
CA THR A 45 2.62 5.27 4.57
C THR A 45 3.36 4.11 5.22
N GLU A 46 2.63 3.22 5.88
CA GLU A 46 3.17 2.02 6.51
C GLU A 46 2.46 0.78 5.97
N TRP A 47 3.19 -0.26 5.60
CA TRP A 47 2.59 -1.54 5.26
C TRP A 47 2.40 -2.41 6.50
N ARG A 48 1.20 -2.96 6.67
CA ARG A 48 0.88 -3.88 7.76
C ARG A 48 0.19 -5.12 7.23
N TYR A 49 0.68 -6.27 7.67
CA TYR A 49 0.04 -7.55 7.38
C TYR A 49 -1.04 -7.85 8.41
N TYR A 50 -2.27 -8.05 7.93
CA TYR A 50 -3.40 -8.45 8.76
C TYR A 50 -3.58 -9.97 8.68
N ASN A 51 -3.40 -10.65 9.81
CA ASN A 51 -3.52 -12.11 9.87
C ASN A 51 -4.97 -12.59 9.65
N ASP A 52 -5.97 -11.79 10.05
CA ASP A 52 -7.39 -12.10 9.86
C ASP A 52 -7.78 -12.20 8.38
N GLY A 53 -7.37 -11.21 7.59
CA GLY A 53 -7.59 -11.19 6.14
C GLY A 53 -6.49 -11.89 5.34
N LYS A 54 -5.45 -12.39 6.02
CA LYS A 54 -4.19 -12.87 5.41
C LYS A 54 -3.73 -12.00 4.26
N SER A 55 -3.69 -10.68 4.49
CA SER A 55 -3.46 -9.70 3.44
C SER A 55 -2.62 -8.53 3.94
N TRP A 56 -1.77 -7.99 3.08
CA TRP A 56 -1.12 -6.71 3.32
C TRP A 56 -2.05 -5.55 3.02
N LEU A 57 -2.10 -4.59 3.94
CA LEU A 57 -2.74 -3.29 3.73
C LEU A 57 -1.69 -2.19 3.85
N CYS A 58 -1.74 -1.25 2.91
CA CYS A 58 -1.04 0.01 3.02
C CYS A 58 -1.86 0.94 3.92
N LYS A 59 -1.33 1.26 5.08
CA LYS A 59 -1.94 2.20 6.01
C LYS A 59 -1.39 3.59 5.74
N VAL A 60 -2.28 4.54 5.47
CA VAL A 60 -1.89 5.94 5.28
C VAL A 60 -2.33 6.73 6.50
N THR A 61 -1.36 7.28 7.22
CA THR A 61 -1.61 8.09 8.42
C THR A 61 -1.22 9.52 8.20
N HIS A 62 -2.03 10.45 8.70
CA HIS A 62 -1.71 11.87 8.74
C HIS A 62 -1.49 12.27 10.19
N LYS A 63 -0.22 12.49 10.58
CA LYS A 63 0.23 12.79 11.95
C LYS A 63 -0.17 11.73 12.99
N LYS A 64 -1.44 11.71 13.41
CA LYS A 64 -2.03 10.80 14.41
C LYS A 64 -3.39 10.24 14.02
N LYS A 65 -3.93 10.61 12.85
CA LYS A 65 -5.23 10.12 12.35
C LYS A 65 -4.98 9.17 11.18
N THR A 66 -5.64 8.01 11.21
CA THR A 66 -5.64 7.09 10.06
C THR A 66 -6.60 7.65 9.03
N VAL A 67 -6.14 7.82 7.79
CA VAL A 67 -6.93 8.39 6.71
C VAL A 67 -7.53 7.27 5.86
N CYS A 68 -6.74 6.23 5.60
CA CYS A 68 -7.13 5.03 4.87
C CYS A 68 -6.42 3.81 5.45
#